data_AF-A0A0V0H260-F1
#
_entry.id   AF-A0A0V0H260-F1
#
_cell.length_a   1.000
_cell.length_b   1.000
_cell.length_c   1.000
_cell.angle_alpha   90.00
_cell.angle_beta   90.00
_cell.angle_gamma   90.00
#
_symmetry.space_group_name_H-M   'P 1'
#
loop_
_entity.id
_entity.type
_entity.pdbx_description
1 polymer ?
#
loop_
_entity_poly.entity_id
_entity_poly.type
_entity_poly.pdbx_seq_one_letter_code
_entity_poly.pdbx_strand_id
1 'polypeptide(L)'
;MLIWMASRRGVQFVFMGSGQTPGLNSALEYFEEELKDENMRFLNKYDESLAHLVLAGSDIMLCPSFDDTVLQIPLKAMRYGAMPILLDFTDSKYGHFVDRDLEGTEFSRYINDTFSNMPLNQAIDELKNNPDKIGQEDRPCHD
;
A
#
# COMPACT_ATOMS: atom_id res chain seq x y z
N MET A 1 7.11 -8.19 13.16
CA MET A 1 8.47 -8.47 12.63
C MET A 1 8.75 -7.76 11.31
N LEU A 2 7.80 -7.71 10.36
CA LEU A 2 7.98 -7.11 9.03
C LEU A 2 8.32 -5.61 9.02
N ILE A 3 7.56 -4.79 9.77
CA ILE A 3 7.78 -3.33 9.90
C ILE A 3 9.18 -3.03 10.43
N TRP A 4 9.60 -3.73 11.49
CA TRP A 4 10.95 -3.58 12.06
C TRP A 4 12.06 -3.93 11.08
N MET A 5 11.89 -4.99 10.29
CA MET A 5 12.87 -5.39 9.27
C MET A 5 13.00 -4.36 8.15
N ALA A 6 11.87 -3.77 7.73
CA ALA A 6 11.85 -2.73 6.71
C ALA A 6 12.40 -1.38 7.22
N SER A 7 12.07 -0.99 8.45
CA SER A 7 12.61 0.23 9.08
C SER A 7 14.15 0.22 9.15
N ARG A 8 14.75 -0.93 9.50
CA ARG A 8 16.22 -1.10 9.48
C ARG A 8 16.85 -0.98 8.09
N ARG A 9 16.04 -1.06 7.02
CA ARG A 9 16.46 -0.83 5.63
C ARG A 9 16.21 0.62 5.18
N GLY A 10 15.81 1.53 6.08
CA GLY A 10 15.53 2.93 5.79
C GLY A 10 14.15 3.18 5.19
N VAL A 11 13.21 2.24 5.36
CA VAL A 11 11.83 2.40 4.88
C VAL A 11 11.02 3.16 5.92
N GLN A 12 10.23 4.14 5.46
CA GLN A 12 9.30 4.88 6.30
C GLN A 12 7.88 4.38 6.10
N PHE A 13 7.10 4.38 7.18
CA PHE A 13 5.71 3.94 7.19
C PHE A 13 4.79 5.09 7.58
N VAL A 14 3.77 5.34 6.76
CA VAL A 14 2.70 6.29 7.05
C VAL A 14 1.38 5.52 7.11
N PHE A 15 0.71 5.60 8.25
CA PHE A 15 -0.61 5.01 8.45
C PHE A 15 -1.63 6.13 8.54
N MET A 16 -2.61 6.14 7.63
CA MET A 16 -3.69 7.11 7.64
C MET A 16 -4.99 6.44 8.07
N GLY A 17 -5.48 6.81 9.26
CA GLY A 17 -6.73 6.32 9.80
C GLY A 17 -7.89 7.24 9.44
N SER A 18 -9.06 6.67 9.14
CA SER A 18 -10.27 7.44 8.92
C SER A 18 -10.98 7.83 10.22
N GLY A 19 -10.24 8.21 11.28
CA GLY A 19 -10.69 8.86 12.53
C GLY A 19 -11.93 8.36 13.30
N GLN A 20 -12.65 7.34 12.85
CA GLN A 20 -14.04 7.05 13.24
C GLN A 20 -14.22 5.71 13.95
N THR A 21 -13.16 4.94 14.14
CA THR A 21 -13.20 3.67 14.89
C THR A 21 -12.41 3.82 16.19
N PRO A 22 -13.08 4.03 17.34
CA PRO A 22 -12.43 4.23 18.64
C PRO A 22 -11.42 3.13 19.00
N GLY A 23 -11.69 1.88 18.62
CA GLY A 23 -10.77 0.75 18.87
C GLY A 23 -9.54 0.71 17.95
N LEU A 24 -9.61 1.31 16.76
CA LEU A 24 -8.47 1.40 15.85
C LEU A 24 -7.44 2.40 16.38
N ASN A 25 -7.91 3.54 16.89
CA ASN A 25 -7.03 4.59 17.41
C ASN A 25 -6.18 4.08 18.60
N SER A 26 -6.77 3.36 19.55
CA SER A 26 -6.01 2.82 20.69
C SER A 26 -5.00 1.74 20.29
N ALA A 27 -5.31 0.91 19.28
CA ALA A 27 -4.34 -0.04 18.74
C ALA A 27 -3.18 0.68 18.03
N LEU A 28 -3.48 1.72 17.25
CA LEU A 28 -2.47 2.53 16.55
C LEU A 28 -1.60 3.32 17.53
N GLU A 29 -2.17 3.92 18.57
CA GLU A 29 -1.45 4.59 19.66
C GLU A 29 -0.52 3.60 20.39
N TYR A 30 -1.01 2.39 20.69
CA TYR A 30 -0.19 1.33 21.27
C TYR A 30 0.95 0.92 20.31
N PHE A 31 0.69 0.78 19.01
CA PHE A 31 1.72 0.49 18.02
C PHE A 31 2.76 1.62 17.91
N GLU A 32 2.33 2.88 17.99
CA GLU A 32 3.23 4.04 18.00
C GLU A 32 4.13 4.04 19.25
N GLU A 33 3.55 3.77 20.42
CA GLU A 33 4.29 3.67 21.68
C GLU A 33 5.22 2.45 21.76
N GLU A 34 4.82 1.33 21.18
CA GLU A 34 5.59 0.08 21.20
C GLU A 34 6.74 0.11 20.20
N LEU A 35 6.54 0.73 19.03
CA LEU A 35 7.57 0.83 18.01
C LEU A 35 8.51 2.00 18.25
N LYS A 36 8.03 3.15 18.78
CA LYS A 36 8.82 4.40 19.00
C LYS A 36 9.83 4.68 17.88
N ASP A 37 9.46 4.33 16.67
CA ASP A 37 10.37 4.32 15.53
C ASP A 37 10.26 5.68 14.84
N GLU A 38 11.38 6.34 14.65
CA GLU A 38 11.44 7.62 13.95
C GLU A 38 10.92 7.52 12.51
N ASN A 39 10.94 6.31 11.93
CA ASN A 39 10.49 6.01 10.58
C ASN A 39 8.97 5.75 10.47
N MET A 40 8.21 5.93 11.55
CA MET A 40 6.77 5.65 11.56
C MET A 40 5.96 6.91 11.89
N ARG A 41 4.87 7.13 11.14
CA ARG A 41 3.95 8.26 11.32
C ARG A 41 2.50 7.80 11.22
N PHE A 42 1.69 8.22 12.18
CA PHE A 42 0.25 7.99 12.19
C PHE A 42 -0.51 9.30 11.99
N LEU A 43 -1.47 9.27 11.06
CA LEU A 43 -2.36 10.38 10.74
C LEU A 43 -3.78 9.99 11.14
N ASN A 44 -4.17 10.43 12.34
CA ASN A 44 -5.39 9.96 13.02
C ASN A 44 -6.65 10.69 12.55
N LYS A 45 -6.49 11.78 11.78
CA LYS A 45 -7.56 12.54 11.17
C LYS A 45 -7.43 12.44 9.67
N TYR A 46 -8.53 12.07 9.01
CA TYR A 46 -8.61 12.09 7.57
C TYR A 46 -8.75 13.54 7.09
N ASP A 47 -7.78 13.98 6.31
CA ASP A 47 -7.80 15.20 5.52
C ASP A 47 -7.48 14.80 4.07
N GLU A 48 -8.38 15.14 3.14
CA GLU A 48 -8.26 14.70 1.75
C GLU A 48 -7.05 15.33 1.04
N SER A 49 -6.74 16.59 1.32
CA SER A 49 -5.59 17.26 0.72
C SER A 49 -4.28 16.64 1.22
N LEU A 50 -4.19 16.35 2.51
CA LEU A 50 -3.07 15.63 3.10
C LEU A 50 -2.98 14.20 2.58
N ALA A 51 -4.11 13.51 2.39
CA ALA A 51 -4.14 12.18 1.79
C ALA A 51 -3.50 12.19 0.41
N HIS A 52 -3.87 13.13 -0.45
CA HIS A 52 -3.26 13.26 -1.77
C HIS A 52 -1.75 13.51 -1.72
N LEU A 53 -1.26 14.32 -0.78
CA LEU A 53 0.18 14.56 -0.60
C LEU A 53 0.91 13.30 -0.14
N VAL A 54 0.34 12.57 0.83
CA VAL A 54 0.92 11.31 1.30
C VAL A 54 0.96 10.29 0.17
N LEU A 55 -0.14 10.14 -0.58
CA LEU A 55 -0.20 9.22 -1.71
C LEU A 55 0.83 9.58 -2.78
N ALA A 56 0.97 10.87 -3.15
CA ALA A 56 1.93 11.33 -4.16
C ALA A 56 3.39 11.27 -3.71
N GLY A 57 3.64 11.28 -2.40
CA GLY A 57 4.98 11.14 -1.82
C GLY A 57 5.34 9.72 -1.42
N SER A 58 4.48 8.73 -1.70
CA SER A 58 4.70 7.33 -1.32
C SER A 58 5.19 6.51 -2.52
N ASP A 59 6.21 5.68 -2.29
CA ASP A 59 6.72 4.78 -3.31
C ASP A 59 5.94 3.46 -3.40
N ILE A 60 5.37 3.01 -2.27
CA ILE A 60 4.62 1.76 -2.13
C ILE A 60 3.31 2.03 -1.41
N MET A 61 2.23 1.41 -1.88
CA MET A 61 0.96 1.32 -1.14
C MET A 61 0.63 -0.13 -0.83
N LEU A 62 0.48 -0.42 0.47
CA LEU A 62 0.09 -1.74 0.94
C LEU A 62 -1.42 -1.95 0.71
N CYS A 63 -1.75 -2.96 -0.08
CA CYS A 63 -3.11 -3.25 -0.51
C CYS A 63 -3.61 -4.51 0.22
N PRO A 64 -4.77 -4.46 0.90
CA PRO A 64 -5.31 -5.62 1.60
C PRO A 64 -5.86 -6.69 0.63
N SER A 65 -6.22 -6.29 -0.59
CA SER A 65 -6.67 -7.20 -1.65
C SER A 65 -6.45 -6.57 -3.04
N PHE A 66 -6.42 -7.42 -4.06
CA PHE A 66 -6.46 -7.04 -5.47
C PHE A 66 -7.76 -7.49 -6.15
N ASP A 67 -8.79 -7.78 -5.37
CA ASP A 67 -10.10 -8.16 -5.91
C ASP A 67 -10.73 -6.98 -6.66
N ASP A 68 -11.28 -7.26 -7.84
CA ASP A 68 -11.85 -6.30 -8.80
C ASP A 68 -12.96 -5.46 -8.17
N THR A 69 -13.68 -6.01 -7.19
CA THR A 69 -14.75 -5.32 -6.47
C THR A 69 -14.24 -4.17 -5.58
N VAL A 70 -12.94 -4.16 -5.24
CA VAL A 70 -12.31 -3.20 -4.32
C VAL A 70 -10.93 -2.72 -4.80
N LEU A 71 -10.68 -2.68 -6.12
CA LEU A 71 -9.42 -2.16 -6.71
C LEU A 71 -9.11 -0.67 -6.42
N GLN A 72 -9.87 -0.02 -5.54
CA GLN A 72 -9.69 1.38 -5.15
C GLN A 72 -8.27 1.71 -4.66
N ILE A 73 -7.65 0.82 -3.88
CA ILE A 73 -6.30 1.07 -3.33
C ILE A 73 -5.23 0.81 -4.38
N PRO A 74 -5.21 -0.34 -5.10
CA PRO A 74 -4.23 -0.56 -6.17
C PRO A 74 -4.32 0.49 -7.30
N LEU A 75 -5.53 0.88 -7.69
CA LEU A 75 -5.73 1.94 -8.69
C LEU A 75 -5.21 3.29 -8.21
N LYS A 76 -5.43 3.64 -6.94
CA LYS A 76 -4.85 4.86 -6.36
C LYS A 76 -3.34 4.78 -6.34
N ALA A 77 -2.75 3.64 -5.97
CA ALA A 77 -1.30 3.45 -5.99
C ALA A 77 -0.73 3.79 -7.36
N MET A 78 -1.23 3.15 -8.42
CA MET A 78 -0.68 3.36 -9.76
C MET A 78 -0.95 4.78 -10.28
N ARG A 79 -2.11 5.39 -9.96
CA ARG A 79 -2.39 6.79 -10.30
C ARG A 79 -1.43 7.79 -9.64
N TYR A 80 -0.94 7.48 -8.44
CA TYR A 80 0.04 8.31 -7.74
C TYR A 80 1.50 7.92 -8.05
N GLY A 81 1.72 6.95 -8.93
CA GLY A 81 3.05 6.45 -9.25
C GLY A 81 3.67 5.64 -8.12
N ALA A 82 2.85 4.91 -7.35
CA ALA A 82 3.29 4.02 -6.29
C ALA A 82 3.05 2.56 -6.67
N MET A 83 3.91 1.65 -6.22
CA MET A 83 3.73 0.21 -6.41
C MET A 83 2.63 -0.33 -5.49
N PRO A 84 1.57 -0.96 -6.01
CA PRO A 84 0.60 -1.67 -5.18
C PRO A 84 1.21 -2.99 -4.71
N ILE A 85 1.41 -3.16 -3.40
CA ILE A 85 1.97 -4.40 -2.84
C ILE A 85 0.93 -5.08 -1.96
N LEU A 86 0.65 -6.35 -2.23
CA LEU A 86 -0.31 -7.11 -1.45
C LEU A 86 0.19 -7.27 -0.01
N LEU A 87 -0.68 -6.94 0.93
CA LEU A 87 -0.42 -7.05 2.35
C LEU A 87 -0.87 -8.44 2.83
N ASP A 88 0.03 -9.42 2.71
CA ASP A 88 -0.21 -10.77 3.24
C ASP A 88 0.05 -10.80 4.75
N PHE A 89 -0.97 -10.43 5.53
CA PHE A 89 -1.02 -10.81 6.94
C PHE A 89 -1.47 -12.26 7.00
N THR A 90 -0.55 -13.16 7.39
CA THR A 90 -0.76 -14.61 7.57
C THR A 90 -1.88 -15.02 8.54
N ASP A 91 -2.72 -14.08 9.01
CA ASP A 91 -3.86 -14.31 9.89
C ASP A 91 -5.04 -13.34 9.64
N SER A 92 -5.05 -12.60 8.51
CA SER A 92 -6.22 -11.77 8.21
C SER A 92 -7.34 -12.63 7.66
N LYS A 93 -8.43 -12.71 8.43
CA LYS A 93 -9.75 -13.24 8.06
C LYS A 93 -10.42 -12.48 6.89
N TYR A 94 -9.66 -11.66 6.18
CA TYR A 94 -10.00 -11.00 4.91
C TYR A 94 -9.50 -11.81 3.70
N GLY A 95 -8.94 -13.01 3.93
CA GLY A 95 -8.78 -14.02 2.90
C GLY A 95 -10.14 -14.53 2.41
N HIS A 96 -10.31 -14.50 1.09
CA HIS A 96 -11.42 -15.10 0.32
C HIS A 96 -12.79 -14.41 0.39
N PHE A 97 -12.91 -13.27 -0.32
CA PHE A 97 -14.01 -13.14 -1.27
C PHE A 97 -13.46 -13.52 -2.64
N VAL A 98 -13.41 -14.82 -2.93
CA VAL A 98 -13.25 -15.30 -4.30
C VAL A 98 -14.65 -15.67 -4.75
N ASP A 99 -15.38 -14.71 -5.31
CA ASP A 99 -16.49 -15.06 -6.19
C ASP A 99 -15.87 -15.35 -7.56
N ARG A 100 -15.96 -16.61 -7.97
CA ARG A 100 -15.14 -17.16 -9.04
C ARG A 100 -15.80 -17.00 -10.41
N ASP A 101 -16.50 -15.89 -10.65
CA ASP A 101 -17.31 -15.71 -11.87
C ASP A 101 -17.30 -14.27 -12.46
N LEU A 102 -16.34 -13.41 -12.13
CA LEU A 102 -16.12 -12.18 -12.89
C LEU A 102 -14.82 -12.25 -13.69
N GLU A 103 -14.96 -12.26 -15.02
CA GLU A 103 -13.88 -11.92 -15.94
C GLU A 103 -13.32 -10.55 -15.57
N GLY A 104 -12.17 -10.54 -14.91
CA GLY A 104 -11.47 -9.31 -14.55
C GLY A 104 -11.06 -8.53 -15.78
N THR A 105 -11.12 -7.20 -15.69
CA THR A 105 -10.65 -6.30 -16.74
C THR A 105 -9.17 -6.60 -17.09
N GLU A 106 -8.72 -6.29 -18.32
CA GLU A 106 -7.29 -6.46 -18.71
C GLU A 106 -6.32 -5.87 -17.68
N PHE A 107 -6.73 -4.76 -17.06
CA PHE A 107 -5.98 -4.05 -16.05
C PHE A 107 -5.88 -4.79 -14.71
N SER A 108 -6.95 -5.45 -14.26
CA SER A 108 -6.91 -6.23 -13.02
C SER A 108 -6.04 -7.47 -13.17
N ARG A 109 -6.08 -8.10 -14.36
CA ARG A 109 -5.15 -9.17 -14.72
C ARG A 109 -3.70 -8.69 -14.69
N TYR A 110 -3.41 -7.53 -15.26
CA TYR A 110 -2.08 -6.93 -15.19
C TYR A 110 -1.59 -6.71 -13.75
N ILE A 111 -2.42 -6.12 -12.87
CA ILE A 111 -2.06 -5.93 -11.46
C ILE A 111 -1.77 -7.28 -10.80
N ASN A 112 -2.65 -8.25 -11.01
CA ASN A 112 -2.55 -9.56 -10.39
C ASN A 112 -1.28 -10.31 -10.86
N ASP A 113 -1.00 -10.31 -12.16
CA ASP A 113 0.16 -10.98 -12.72
C ASP A 113 1.48 -10.31 -12.30
N THR A 114 1.48 -8.99 -12.14
CA THR A 114 2.68 -8.20 -11.84
C THR A 114 2.99 -8.15 -10.34
N PHE A 115 1.97 -7.95 -9.49
CA PHE A 115 2.18 -7.58 -8.09
C PHE A 115 1.75 -8.64 -7.06
N SER A 116 0.90 -9.60 -7.41
CA SER A 116 0.39 -10.58 -6.41
C SER A 116 1.47 -11.46 -5.81
N ASN A 117 2.49 -11.78 -6.59
CA ASN A 117 3.60 -12.62 -6.14
C ASN A 117 4.85 -11.79 -5.77
N MET A 118 4.72 -10.46 -5.70
CA MET A 118 5.83 -9.57 -5.34
C MET A 118 5.83 -9.30 -3.83
N PRO A 119 6.77 -9.86 -3.05
CA PRO A 119 6.85 -9.59 -1.63
C PRO A 119 7.44 -8.19 -1.37
N LEU A 120 7.11 -7.61 -0.21
CA LEU A 120 7.53 -6.25 0.15
C LEU A 120 9.05 -6.05 0.09
N ASN A 121 9.85 -7.05 0.49
CA ASN A 121 11.31 -6.96 0.42
C ASN A 121 11.81 -6.83 -1.03
N GLN A 122 11.22 -7.56 -1.96
CA GLN A 122 11.55 -7.46 -3.39
C GLN A 122 11.18 -6.09 -3.93
N ALA A 123 10.01 -5.56 -3.57
CA ALA A 123 9.60 -4.21 -3.96
C ALA A 123 10.57 -3.12 -3.45
N ILE A 124 11.02 -3.24 -2.19
CA ILE A 124 12.04 -2.35 -1.61
C ILE A 124 13.37 -2.46 -2.36
N ASP A 125 13.77 -3.68 -2.74
CA ASP A 125 15.03 -3.90 -3.46
C ASP A 125 14.94 -3.35 -4.90
N GLU A 126 13.79 -3.46 -5.58
CA GLU A 126 13.54 -2.83 -6.89
C GLU A 126 13.63 -1.30 -6.82
N LEU A 127 13.01 -0.68 -5.82
CA LEU A 127 13.08 0.77 -5.59
C LEU A 127 14.51 1.28 -5.42
N LYS A 128 15.31 0.55 -4.65
CA LYS A 128 16.70 0.93 -4.38
C LYS A 128 17.61 0.77 -5.60
N ASN A 129 17.35 -0.25 -6.40
CA ASN A 129 18.19 -0.57 -7.55
C ASN A 129 17.75 0.21 -8.81
N ASN A 130 16.47 0.55 -8.93
CA ASN A 130 15.85 1.16 -10.11
C ASN A 130 14.89 2.32 -9.74
N PRO A 131 15.39 3.42 -9.14
CA PRO A 131 14.53 4.51 -8.65
C PRO A 131 13.71 5.19 -9.76
N ASP A 132 14.19 5.18 -11.01
CA ASP A 132 13.54 5.87 -12.14
C ASP A 132 12.42 5.06 -12.80
N LYS A 133 12.25 3.78 -12.47
CA LYS A 133 11.24 2.92 -13.11
C LYS A 133 9.82 3.24 -12.68
N ILE A 134 9.66 3.83 -11.50
CA ILE A 134 8.36 4.00 -10.87
C ILE A 134 7.80 5.35 -11.32
N GLY A 135 6.74 5.31 -12.14
CA GLY A 135 6.06 6.48 -12.71
C GLY A 135 6.39 6.80 -14.20
N GLN A 136 7.18 5.97 -14.89
CA GLN A 136 7.45 6.15 -16.33
C GLN A 136 6.53 5.34 -17.25
N GLU A 137 6.04 4.17 -16.82
CA GLU A 137 5.18 3.31 -17.67
C GLU A 137 3.71 3.79 -17.70
N ASP A 138 3.27 4.57 -16.70
CA ASP A 138 1.84 4.91 -16.47
C ASP A 138 1.49 6.39 -16.65
N ARG A 139 2.35 7.21 -17.26
CA ARG A 139 1.90 8.53 -17.76
C ARG A 139 1.28 8.32 -19.13
N PRO A 140 -0.05 8.38 -19.30
CA PRO A 140 -0.58 8.55 -20.64
C PRO A 140 0.02 9.85 -21.15
N CYS A 141 0.75 9.78 -22.26
CA CYS A 141 1.15 10.95 -22.99
C CYS A 141 -0.15 11.67 -23.36
N HIS A 142 -0.44 12.76 -22.65
CA HIS A 142 -1.42 13.73 -23.09
C HIS A 142 -0.79 14.45 -24.29
N ASP A 143 -1.08 13.95 -25.49
CA ASP A 143 -1.03 14.75 -26.72
C ASP A 143 -2.27 15.67 -26.79
#